data_AF-A0A3E2UAC9-F1
#
_entry.id   AF-A0A3E2UAC9-F1
#
_cell.length_a   1.000
_cell.length_b   1.000
_cell.length_c   1.000
_cell.angle_alpha   90.00
_cell.angle_beta   90.00
_cell.angle_gamma   90.00
#
_symmetry.space_group_name_H-M   'P 1'
#
loop_
_entity.id
_entity.type
_entity.pdbx_description
1 polymer ?
#
loop_
_entity_poly.entity_id
_entity_poly.type
_entity_poly.pdbx_seq_one_letter_code
_entity_poly.pdbx_strand_id
1 'polypeptide(L)'
;MKGRMRPYLPELTIRDYNTYQWYQRGVRRQLYTTYGLYSCYGLRYNGVLFAVLADSLAGRPATCKWMREPGTLVWRQMMCQTQGIRLAAQVEVLLSWHRIQDAQWADLPFYKKVRRVVDTVLLRRAYRKAAAENPALERIFVQERDQANVQMTLNAKNYLLAAEPKGNLYGALYSVLATDDPNQRKSMHYIGSCIGRAAYLLDKAESFSRDKDKGRYNVFLVNGINDRNAARENARRQALAAVNDLVRAYGMLDVKLNRTLLDNIMILGLRHAIEPLDAESQPVQWELP
;
A
#
# COMPACT_ATOMS: atom_id res chain seq x y z
N MET A 1 2.91 -4.09 -9.93
CA MET A 1 1.73 -3.85 -9.09
C MET A 1 1.61 -2.35 -8.85
N LYS A 2 0.86 -1.66 -9.71
CA LYS A 2 0.37 -0.32 -9.39
C LYS A 2 -0.50 -0.48 -8.12
N GLY A 3 -0.34 0.38 -7.10
CA GLY A 3 -0.96 0.18 -5.78
C GLY A 3 -2.44 -0.22 -5.86
N ARG A 4 -2.85 -1.23 -5.08
CA ARG A 4 -4.21 -1.78 -5.09
C ARG A 4 -5.23 -0.93 -4.35
N MET A 5 -4.77 0.03 -3.54
CA MET A 5 -5.62 0.97 -2.79
C MET A 5 -5.87 2.22 -3.63
N ARG A 6 -6.74 2.08 -4.63
CA ARG A 6 -7.16 3.17 -5.52
C ARG A 6 -8.65 3.43 -5.32
N PRO A 7 -9.11 4.69 -5.48
CA PRO A 7 -10.53 4.96 -5.54
C PRO A 7 -11.15 4.24 -6.74
N TYR A 8 -12.39 3.77 -6.56
CA TYR A 8 -13.20 3.26 -7.64
C TYR A 8 -13.79 4.44 -8.41
N LEU A 9 -13.16 4.74 -9.54
CA LEU A 9 -13.44 5.93 -10.35
C LEU A 9 -14.91 6.07 -10.80
N PRO A 10 -15.63 5.00 -11.21
CA PRO A 10 -17.00 5.14 -11.71
C PRO A 10 -18.00 5.71 -10.70
N GLU A 11 -17.82 5.43 -9.41
CA GLU A 11 -18.71 5.93 -8.34
C GLU A 11 -18.09 7.09 -7.55
N LEU A 12 -16.98 7.66 -8.02
CA LEU A 12 -16.31 8.74 -7.32
C LEU A 12 -16.89 10.10 -7.73
N THR A 13 -17.33 10.87 -6.74
CA THR A 13 -17.80 12.24 -7.01
C THR A 13 -16.65 13.12 -7.52
N ILE A 14 -16.95 14.09 -8.39
CA ILE A 14 -15.94 15.01 -8.94
C ILE A 14 -15.22 15.79 -7.82
N ARG A 15 -15.95 16.14 -6.75
CA ARG A 15 -15.39 16.79 -5.55
C ARG A 15 -14.36 15.90 -4.86
N ASP A 16 -14.68 14.63 -4.65
CA ASP A 16 -13.79 13.66 -3.99
C ASP A 16 -12.60 13.33 -4.88
N TYR A 17 -12.78 13.29 -6.20
CA TYR A 17 -11.70 13.15 -7.17
C TYR A 17 -10.70 14.30 -7.10
N ASN A 18 -11.17 15.55 -7.08
CA ASN A 18 -10.30 16.72 -6.94
C ASN A 18 -9.55 16.71 -5.62
N THR A 19 -10.24 16.35 -4.53
CA THR A 19 -9.64 16.21 -3.21
C THR A 19 -8.53 15.15 -3.24
N TYR A 20 -8.81 13.98 -3.82
CA TYR A 20 -7.84 12.91 -3.99
C TYR A 20 -6.60 13.34 -4.80
N GLN A 21 -6.81 14.07 -5.90
CA GLN A 21 -5.71 14.61 -6.70
C GLN A 21 -4.84 15.61 -5.91
N TRP A 22 -5.45 16.45 -5.08
CA TRP A 22 -4.71 17.39 -4.23
C TRP A 22 -3.81 16.66 -3.23
N TYR A 23 -4.31 15.60 -2.60
CA TYR A 23 -3.51 14.74 -1.71
C TYR A 23 -2.39 14.03 -2.48
N GLN A 24 -2.68 13.46 -3.65
CA GLN A 24 -1.68 12.78 -4.48
C GLN A 24 -0.53 13.72 -4.85
N ARG A 25 -0.84 14.95 -5.28
CA ARG A 25 0.17 15.98 -5.59
C ARG A 25 0.90 16.44 -4.33
N GLY A 26 0.20 16.58 -3.20
CA GLY A 26 0.78 16.93 -1.89
C GLY A 26 1.84 15.93 -1.43
N VAL A 27 1.53 14.63 -1.46
CA VAL A 27 2.48 13.55 -1.10
C VAL A 27 3.66 13.50 -2.07
N ARG A 28 3.42 13.64 -3.39
CA ARG A 28 4.50 13.72 -4.37
C ARG A 28 5.43 14.89 -4.11
N ARG A 29 4.87 16.05 -3.75
CA ARG A 29 5.65 17.24 -3.37
C ARG A 29 6.46 17.01 -2.11
N GLN A 30 5.88 16.36 -1.11
CA GLN A 30 6.60 16.03 0.12
C GLN A 30 7.76 15.08 -0.15
N LEU A 31 7.53 14.02 -0.93
CA LEU A 31 8.59 13.11 -1.35
C LEU A 31 9.73 13.83 -2.06
N TYR A 32 9.39 14.76 -2.95
CA TYR A 32 10.37 15.58 -3.67
C TYR A 32 11.19 16.46 -2.73
N THR A 33 10.55 17.17 -1.81
CA THR A 33 11.23 18.15 -0.94
C THR A 33 12.08 17.47 0.13
N THR A 34 11.64 16.35 0.72
CA THR A 34 12.38 15.69 1.80
C THR A 34 13.32 14.58 1.34
N TYR A 35 12.94 13.81 0.33
CA TYR A 35 13.67 12.61 -0.12
C TYR A 35 14.17 12.70 -1.57
N GLY A 36 13.95 13.83 -2.26
CA GLY A 36 14.45 14.08 -3.60
C GLY A 36 13.58 13.53 -4.73
N LEU A 37 13.96 13.89 -5.95
CA LEU A 37 13.20 13.58 -7.18
C LEU A 37 13.04 12.08 -7.42
N TYR A 38 14.05 11.27 -7.08
CA TYR A 38 14.00 9.83 -7.30
C TYR A 38 12.89 9.13 -6.51
N SER A 39 12.67 9.60 -5.28
CA SER A 39 11.65 9.07 -4.38
C SER A 39 10.23 9.27 -4.91
N CYS A 40 10.03 10.25 -5.82
CA CYS A 40 8.74 10.49 -6.47
C CYS A 40 8.32 9.36 -7.42
N TYR A 41 9.29 8.66 -8.04
CA TYR A 41 9.00 7.51 -8.91
C TYR A 41 8.49 6.30 -8.11
N GLY A 42 8.84 6.25 -6.82
CA GLY A 42 8.39 5.21 -5.90
C GLY A 42 6.93 5.34 -5.48
N LEU A 43 6.33 6.53 -5.62
CA LEU A 43 5.00 6.85 -5.09
C LEU A 43 3.95 5.87 -5.62
N ARG A 44 3.36 5.10 -4.70
CA ARG A 44 2.16 4.31 -4.96
C ARG A 44 0.94 4.97 -4.33
N TYR A 45 -0.23 4.50 -4.76
CA TYR A 45 -1.54 5.00 -4.32
C TYR A 45 -1.81 4.72 -2.83
N ASN A 46 -1.05 3.79 -2.22
CA ASN A 46 -1.14 3.44 -0.81
C ASN A 46 -0.82 4.63 0.12
N GLY A 47 0.22 5.40 -0.20
CA GLY A 47 0.58 6.61 0.56
C GLY A 47 -0.45 7.71 0.46
N VAL A 48 -1.24 7.77 -0.62
CA VAL A 48 -2.32 8.76 -0.75
C VAL A 48 -3.47 8.40 0.19
N LEU A 49 -3.89 7.13 0.24
CA LEU A 49 -4.88 6.67 1.21
C LEU A 49 -4.40 6.93 2.65
N PHE A 50 -3.13 6.62 2.94
CA PHE A 50 -2.53 6.85 4.25
C PHE A 50 -2.63 8.32 4.66
N ALA A 51 -2.31 9.26 3.75
CA ALA A 51 -2.42 10.68 4.00
C ALA A 51 -3.87 11.14 4.21
N VAL A 52 -4.80 10.71 3.35
CA VAL A 52 -6.23 11.05 3.45
C VAL A 52 -6.79 10.56 4.77
N LEU A 53 -6.49 9.31 5.15
CA LEU A 53 -6.97 8.70 6.39
C LEU A 53 -6.40 9.41 7.62
N ALA A 54 -5.11 9.74 7.63
CA ALA A 54 -4.46 10.48 8.70
C ALA A 54 -5.12 11.85 8.95
N ASP A 55 -5.29 12.65 7.89
CA ASP A 55 -5.85 13.99 8.01
C ASP A 55 -7.35 13.96 8.32
N SER A 56 -8.04 12.91 7.87
CA SER A 56 -9.48 12.70 8.14
C SER A 56 -9.76 12.28 9.58
N LEU A 57 -8.90 11.46 10.20
CA LEU A 57 -8.99 11.13 11.63
C LEU A 57 -8.64 12.34 12.51
N ALA A 58 -7.64 13.12 12.11
CA ALA A 58 -7.26 14.35 12.80
C ALA A 58 -8.28 15.50 12.64
N GLY A 59 -9.28 15.36 11.76
CA GLY A 59 -10.27 16.40 11.48
C GLY A 59 -9.67 17.65 10.83
N ARG A 60 -8.56 17.52 10.10
CA ARG A 60 -7.88 18.65 9.44
C ARG A 60 -8.48 18.91 8.06
N PRO A 61 -9.03 20.10 7.78
CA PRO A 61 -9.61 20.40 6.48
C PRO A 61 -8.54 20.46 5.39
N ALA A 62 -8.97 20.16 4.16
CA ALA A 62 -8.11 20.19 2.98
C ALA A 62 -7.68 21.63 2.63
N THR A 63 -6.57 22.11 3.21
CA THR A 63 -6.01 23.43 2.89
C THR A 63 -5.14 23.35 1.64
N CYS A 64 -5.60 23.96 0.55
CA CYS A 64 -4.89 23.93 -0.74
C CYS A 64 -4.06 25.19 -0.97
N LYS A 65 -2.89 25.03 -1.59
CA LYS A 65 -2.02 26.11 -2.05
C LYS A 65 -1.61 25.88 -3.49
N TRP A 66 -1.47 26.97 -4.24
CA TRP A 66 -0.91 26.95 -5.59
C TRP A 66 0.60 26.77 -5.52
N MET A 67 1.08 25.68 -6.09
CA MET A 67 2.51 25.34 -6.10
C MET A 67 2.92 24.72 -7.43
N ARG A 68 4.22 24.73 -7.70
CA ARG A 68 4.81 24.07 -8.87
C ARG A 68 4.96 22.57 -8.64
N GLU A 69 4.48 21.76 -9.59
CA GLU A 69 4.61 20.32 -9.54
C GLU A 69 6.09 19.86 -9.52
N PRO A 70 6.44 18.83 -8.75
CA PRO A 70 7.79 18.27 -8.73
C PRO A 70 8.27 17.79 -10.10
N GLY A 71 9.35 18.38 -10.60
CA GLY A 71 9.99 18.02 -11.86
C GLY A 71 9.31 18.59 -13.12
N THR A 72 8.32 19.48 -12.97
CA THR A 72 7.66 20.16 -14.10
C THR A 72 7.54 21.66 -13.85
N LEU A 73 7.22 22.44 -14.89
CA LEU A 73 6.94 23.88 -14.80
C LEU A 73 5.46 24.19 -14.53
N VAL A 74 4.63 23.17 -14.37
CA VAL A 74 3.18 23.30 -14.27
C VAL A 74 2.78 23.70 -12.84
N TRP A 75 1.98 24.75 -12.74
CA TRP A 75 1.37 25.19 -11.49
C TRP A 75 0.04 24.50 -11.29
N ARG A 76 -0.16 23.86 -10.13
CA ARG A 76 -1.42 23.22 -9.77
C ARG A 76 -1.73 23.44 -8.30
N GLN A 77 -3.01 23.33 -7.95
CA GLN A 77 -3.44 23.26 -6.57
C GLN A 77 -2.97 21.94 -5.93
N MET A 78 -2.38 22.05 -4.75
CA MET A 78 -1.92 20.93 -3.94
C MET A 78 -2.32 21.11 -2.49
N MET A 79 -2.50 20.00 -1.80
CA MET A 79 -2.70 19.99 -0.35
C MET A 79 -1.45 20.51 0.37
N CYS A 80 -1.65 21.30 1.42
CA CYS A 80 -0.58 21.78 2.30
C CYS A 80 0.15 20.61 2.99
N GLN A 81 1.41 20.83 3.36
CA GLN A 81 2.24 19.80 3.99
C GLN A 81 1.80 19.54 5.44
N THR A 82 0.88 18.59 5.62
CA THR A 82 0.41 18.11 6.92
C THR A 82 1.34 17.03 7.49
N GLN A 83 1.20 16.75 8.79
CA GLN A 83 1.90 15.63 9.41
C GLN A 83 1.51 14.28 8.78
N GLY A 84 0.23 14.10 8.38
CA GLY A 84 -0.23 12.91 7.69
C GLY A 84 0.47 12.68 6.35
N ILE A 85 0.63 13.74 5.55
CA ILE A 85 1.37 13.69 4.29
C ILE A 85 2.87 13.41 4.50
N ARG A 86 3.48 13.93 5.57
CA ARG A 86 4.88 13.63 5.94
C ARG A 86 5.06 12.16 6.29
N LEU A 87 4.20 11.61 7.14
CA LEU A 87 4.21 10.20 7.51
C LEU A 87 3.96 9.30 6.29
N ALA A 88 3.01 9.66 5.42
CA ALA A 88 2.76 8.94 4.18
C ALA A 88 4.01 8.87 3.28
N ALA A 89 4.73 9.98 3.13
CA ALA A 89 5.96 10.04 2.36
C ALA A 89 7.07 9.14 2.96
N GLN A 90 7.22 9.13 4.29
CA GLN A 90 8.15 8.24 5.00
C GLN A 90 7.84 6.76 4.73
N VAL A 91 6.57 6.37 4.92
CA VAL A 91 6.11 4.99 4.76
C VAL A 91 6.30 4.51 3.31
N GLU A 92 6.02 5.34 2.32
CA GLU A 92 6.25 5.00 0.91
C GLU A 92 7.74 4.78 0.58
N VAL A 93 8.65 5.56 1.17
CA VAL A 93 10.10 5.37 1.01
C VAL A 93 10.56 4.07 1.67
N LEU A 94 10.11 3.79 2.91
CA LEU A 94 10.42 2.55 3.62
C LEU A 94 9.90 1.32 2.85
N LEU A 95 8.63 1.32 2.46
CA LEU A 95 8.04 0.24 1.66
C LEU A 95 8.75 0.04 0.31
N SER A 96 9.16 1.14 -0.34
CA SER A 96 9.89 1.07 -1.61
C SER A 96 11.27 0.44 -1.44
N TRP A 97 11.97 0.75 -0.35
CA TRP A 97 13.26 0.16 -0.01
C TRP A 97 13.14 -1.34 0.29
N HIS A 98 12.22 -1.74 1.17
CA HIS A 98 12.01 -3.14 1.52
C HIS A 98 11.62 -3.99 0.31
N ARG A 99 10.76 -3.46 -0.57
CA ARG A 99 10.42 -4.13 -1.84
C ARG A 99 11.63 -4.42 -2.72
N ILE A 100 12.60 -3.50 -2.76
CA ILE A 100 13.83 -3.70 -3.51
C ILE A 100 14.66 -4.81 -2.87
N GLN A 101 14.66 -4.93 -1.55
CA GLN A 101 15.35 -6.00 -0.84
C GLN A 101 14.68 -7.37 -1.01
N ASP A 102 13.35 -7.43 -0.97
CA ASP A 102 12.55 -8.67 -1.08
C ASP A 102 12.67 -9.36 -2.44
N ALA A 103 13.02 -8.62 -3.50
CA ALA A 103 13.28 -9.23 -4.80
C ALA A 103 14.50 -10.17 -4.69
N GLN A 104 14.34 -11.46 -5.02
CA GLN A 104 15.47 -12.39 -5.04
C GLN A 104 16.46 -12.03 -6.15
N TRP A 105 17.74 -11.85 -5.79
CA TRP A 105 18.80 -11.37 -6.69
C TRP A 105 19.09 -12.34 -7.85
N ALA A 106 19.04 -13.65 -7.56
CA ALA A 106 19.36 -14.71 -8.51
C ALA A 106 18.45 -14.70 -9.75
N ASP A 107 17.24 -14.18 -9.61
CA ASP A 107 16.14 -14.39 -10.56
C ASP A 107 15.81 -13.20 -11.47
N LEU A 108 16.53 -12.10 -11.28
CA LEU A 108 16.33 -10.88 -12.05
C LEU A 108 17.13 -10.97 -13.35
N PRO A 109 16.54 -10.72 -14.54
CA PRO A 109 17.32 -10.54 -15.76
C PRO A 109 18.31 -9.38 -15.61
N PHE A 110 19.40 -9.41 -16.37
CA PHE A 110 20.55 -8.50 -16.22
C PHE A 110 20.14 -7.02 -16.12
N TYR A 111 19.24 -6.55 -16.99
CA TYR A 111 18.73 -5.17 -16.95
C TYR A 111 18.04 -4.81 -15.62
N LYS A 112 17.30 -5.75 -15.00
CA LYS A 112 16.67 -5.51 -13.69
C LYS A 112 17.69 -5.55 -12.55
N LYS A 113 18.81 -6.28 -12.69
CA LYS A 113 19.91 -6.25 -11.72
C LYS A 113 20.58 -4.89 -11.71
N VAL A 114 20.92 -4.35 -12.89
CA VAL A 114 21.51 -3.00 -13.01
C VAL A 114 20.55 -1.94 -12.45
N ARG A 115 19.28 -1.99 -12.86
CA ARG A 115 18.26 -1.07 -12.33
C ARG A 115 18.15 -1.17 -10.81
N ARG A 116 18.19 -2.37 -10.23
CA ARG A 116 18.18 -2.56 -8.77
C ARG A 116 19.37 -1.91 -8.08
N VAL A 117 20.58 -2.03 -8.63
CA VAL A 117 21.76 -1.37 -8.06
C VAL A 117 21.56 0.15 -8.06
N VAL A 118 21.11 0.72 -9.18
CA VAL A 118 20.80 2.15 -9.30
C VAL A 118 19.72 2.56 -8.31
N ASP A 119 18.61 1.83 -8.26
CA ASP A 119 17.50 2.07 -7.32
C ASP A 119 18.00 2.05 -5.87
N THR A 120 18.86 1.09 -5.53
CA THR A 120 19.43 0.94 -4.19
C THR A 120 20.33 2.12 -3.85
N VAL A 121 21.22 2.54 -4.75
CA VAL A 121 22.12 3.67 -4.48
C VAL A 121 21.34 4.98 -4.29
N LEU A 122 20.37 5.24 -5.16
CA LEU A 122 19.58 6.47 -5.12
C LEU A 122 18.63 6.51 -3.93
N LEU A 123 17.98 5.40 -3.58
CA LEU A 123 17.07 5.33 -2.43
C LEU A 123 17.79 5.19 -1.09
N ARG A 124 19.06 4.77 -1.04
CA ARG A 124 19.79 4.57 0.23
C ARG A 124 19.84 5.84 1.08
N ARG A 125 20.02 7.01 0.46
CA ARG A 125 20.03 8.29 1.17
C ARG A 125 18.65 8.64 1.71
N ALA A 126 17.62 8.48 0.88
CA ALA A 126 16.23 8.71 1.27
C ALA A 126 15.79 7.77 2.40
N TYR A 127 16.14 6.49 2.30
CA TYR A 127 15.89 5.47 3.30
C TYR A 127 16.56 5.80 4.63
N ARG A 128 17.87 6.10 4.64
CA ARG A 128 18.58 6.47 5.88
C ARG A 128 17.95 7.65 6.58
N LYS A 129 17.47 8.64 5.82
CA LYS A 129 16.75 9.78 6.37
C LYS A 129 15.39 9.38 6.96
N ALA A 130 14.60 8.58 6.26
CA ALA A 130 13.32 8.08 6.76
C ALA A 130 13.47 7.18 8.01
N ALA A 131 14.51 6.34 8.03
CA ALA A 131 14.87 5.49 9.17
C ALA A 131 15.29 6.31 10.39
N ALA A 132 16.07 7.37 10.19
CA ALA A 132 16.45 8.28 11.27
C ALA A 132 15.27 9.06 11.86
N GLU A 133 14.27 9.41 11.03
CA GLU A 133 13.06 10.11 11.48
C GLU A 133 12.16 9.22 12.34
N ASN A 134 12.09 7.90 12.06
CA ASN A 134 11.24 6.95 12.79
C ASN A 134 11.92 5.58 12.94
N PRO A 135 12.87 5.42 13.90
CA PRO A 135 13.60 4.16 14.08
C PRO A 135 12.72 3.01 14.59
N ALA A 136 11.62 3.32 15.28
CA ALA A 136 10.67 2.32 15.75
C ALA A 136 10.01 1.57 14.58
N LEU A 137 9.64 2.30 13.51
CA LEU A 137 9.07 1.69 12.31
C LEU A 137 10.08 0.77 11.61
N GLU A 138 11.33 1.23 11.46
CA GLU A 138 12.39 0.42 10.84
C GLU A 138 12.59 -0.92 11.58
N ARG A 139 12.60 -0.90 12.92
CA ARG A 139 12.72 -2.14 13.72
C ARG A 139 11.60 -3.13 13.40
N ILE A 140 10.36 -2.65 13.26
CA ILE A 140 9.22 -3.49 12.91
C ILE A 140 9.40 -4.08 11.51
N PHE A 141 9.83 -3.28 10.53
CA PHE A 141 10.11 -3.79 9.18
C PHE A 141 11.16 -4.91 9.16
N VAL A 142 12.23 -4.78 9.95
CA VAL A 142 13.28 -5.81 10.05
C VAL A 142 12.73 -7.07 10.70
N GLN A 143 12.03 -6.94 11.83
CA GLN A 143 11.43 -8.06 12.56
C GLN A 143 10.44 -8.85 11.69
N GLU A 144 9.52 -8.16 11.03
CA GLU A 144 8.50 -8.80 10.18
C GLU A 144 9.11 -9.48 8.95
N ARG A 145 10.20 -8.93 8.42
CA ARG A 145 10.95 -9.58 7.33
C ARG A 145 11.62 -10.86 7.80
N ASP A 146 12.25 -10.85 8.97
CA ASP A 146 12.90 -12.04 9.51
C ASP A 146 11.88 -13.13 9.82
N GLN A 147 10.73 -12.76 10.39
CA GLN A 147 9.60 -13.67 10.58
C GLN A 147 9.10 -14.25 9.25
N ALA A 148 8.97 -13.45 8.20
CA ALA A 148 8.59 -13.95 6.87
C ALA A 148 9.60 -14.96 6.33
N ASN A 149 10.90 -14.75 6.53
CA ASN A 149 11.94 -15.69 6.10
C ASN A 149 11.87 -17.02 6.86
N VAL A 150 11.62 -16.97 8.17
CA VAL A 150 11.43 -18.18 9.00
C VAL A 150 10.21 -18.95 8.52
N GLN A 151 9.07 -18.29 8.30
CA GLN A 151 7.86 -18.94 7.82
C GLN A 151 8.01 -19.57 6.44
N MET A 152 8.77 -18.93 5.54
CA MET A 152 9.10 -19.49 4.24
C MET A 152 9.98 -20.75 4.37
N THR A 153 10.94 -20.75 5.29
CA THR A 153 11.80 -21.90 5.56
C THR A 153 11.00 -23.08 6.14
N LEU A 154 10.02 -22.79 7.00
CA LEU A 154 9.16 -23.80 7.62
C LEU A 154 8.06 -24.34 6.69
N ASN A 155 7.96 -23.85 5.45
CA ASN A 155 6.94 -24.22 4.47
C ASN A 155 5.52 -24.23 5.06
N ALA A 156 5.15 -23.13 5.74
CA ALA A 156 3.85 -23.02 6.39
C ALA A 156 2.70 -23.32 5.41
N LYS A 157 1.85 -24.29 5.76
CA LYS A 157 0.65 -24.65 4.97
C LYS A 157 -0.52 -23.70 5.24
N ASN A 158 -0.57 -23.14 6.45
CA ASN A 158 -1.70 -22.32 6.85
C ASN A 158 -1.62 -20.92 6.23
N TYR A 159 -2.68 -20.51 5.52
CA TYR A 159 -2.73 -19.24 4.81
C TYR A 159 -2.61 -18.03 5.75
N LEU A 160 -3.24 -18.13 6.92
CA LEU A 160 -3.22 -17.08 7.94
C LEU A 160 -1.81 -16.83 8.45
N LEU A 161 -1.13 -17.92 8.83
CA LEU A 161 0.24 -17.86 9.33
C LEU A 161 1.18 -17.29 8.27
N ALA A 162 1.08 -17.76 7.02
CA ALA A 162 1.93 -17.28 5.92
C ALA A 162 1.73 -15.79 5.59
N ALA A 163 0.54 -15.25 5.85
CA ALA A 163 0.19 -13.86 5.59
C ALA A 163 0.42 -12.94 6.79
N GLU A 164 0.66 -13.51 7.97
CA GLU A 164 0.79 -12.80 9.25
C GLU A 164 1.88 -11.72 9.23
N PRO A 165 3.11 -11.96 8.72
CA PRO A 165 4.16 -10.95 8.80
C PRO A 165 3.82 -9.68 8.00
N LYS A 166 3.19 -9.87 6.83
CA LYS A 166 2.71 -8.74 6.03
C LYS A 166 1.50 -8.07 6.69
N GLY A 167 0.64 -8.82 7.35
CA GLY A 167 -0.44 -8.28 8.17
C GLY A 167 0.09 -7.38 9.28
N ASN A 168 0.94 -7.91 10.15
CA ASN A 168 1.53 -7.19 11.28
C ASN A 168 2.28 -5.93 10.84
N LEU A 169 3.02 -6.01 9.73
CA LEU A 169 3.70 -4.85 9.15
C LEU A 169 2.73 -3.72 8.79
N TYR A 170 1.69 -4.03 8.00
CA TYR A 170 0.70 -3.02 7.64
C TYR A 170 -0.12 -2.56 8.85
N GLY A 171 -0.41 -3.45 9.80
CA GLY A 171 -1.06 -3.10 11.05
C GLY A 171 -0.24 -2.11 11.87
N ALA A 172 1.07 -2.29 11.98
CA ALA A 172 1.95 -1.34 12.65
C ALA A 172 2.03 0.00 11.94
N LEU A 173 2.04 0.02 10.60
CA LEU A 173 2.03 1.25 9.83
C LEU A 173 0.76 2.07 10.06
N TYR A 174 -0.41 1.42 10.01
CA TYR A 174 -1.69 2.09 10.21
C TYR A 174 -1.92 2.48 11.68
N SER A 175 -1.36 1.75 12.65
CA SER A 175 -1.50 2.11 14.06
C SER A 175 -0.78 3.42 14.42
N VAL A 176 0.26 3.81 13.67
CA VAL A 176 0.95 5.10 13.82
C VAL A 176 0.04 6.29 13.46
N LEU A 177 -1.04 6.06 12.69
CA LEU A 177 -1.98 7.12 12.32
C LEU A 177 -2.90 7.57 13.46
N ALA A 178 -3.17 6.69 14.43
CA ALA A 178 -4.10 6.94 15.53
C ALA A 178 -3.33 7.01 16.86
N THR A 179 -2.71 8.17 17.13
CA THR A 179 -1.88 8.38 18.33
C THR A 179 -2.70 8.62 19.59
N ASP A 180 -3.92 9.13 19.46
CA ASP A 180 -4.60 9.79 20.59
C ASP A 180 -5.54 8.84 21.36
N ASP A 181 -6.14 7.84 20.70
CA ASP A 181 -7.03 6.86 21.33
C ASP A 181 -6.49 5.41 21.17
N PRO A 182 -6.24 4.68 22.27
CA PRO A 182 -5.79 3.29 22.22
C PRO A 182 -6.78 2.34 21.52
N ASN A 183 -8.09 2.62 21.55
CA ASN A 183 -9.10 1.81 20.87
C ASN A 183 -9.04 2.03 19.36
N GLN A 184 -9.00 3.29 18.91
CA GLN A 184 -8.77 3.62 17.50
C GLN A 184 -7.45 3.04 16.98
N ARG A 185 -6.38 3.07 17.79
CA ARG A 185 -5.10 2.47 17.43
C ARG A 185 -5.21 0.96 17.20
N LYS A 186 -5.96 0.23 18.03
CA LYS A 186 -6.24 -1.20 17.83
C LYS A 186 -7.05 -1.45 16.56
N SER A 187 -8.10 -0.66 16.32
CA SER A 187 -8.92 -0.76 15.10
C SER A 187 -8.08 -0.49 13.85
N MET A 188 -7.22 0.53 13.89
CA MET A 188 -6.31 0.87 12.80
C MET A 188 -5.25 -0.21 12.57
N HIS A 189 -4.72 -0.80 13.64
CA HIS A 189 -3.83 -1.96 13.52
C HIS A 189 -4.53 -3.13 12.83
N TYR A 190 -5.77 -3.41 13.23
CA TYR A 190 -6.55 -4.49 12.64
C TYR A 190 -6.87 -4.24 11.14
N ILE A 191 -7.27 -3.03 10.78
CA ILE A 191 -7.49 -2.62 9.38
C ILE A 191 -6.21 -2.82 8.56
N GLY A 192 -5.07 -2.32 9.05
CA GLY A 192 -3.79 -2.52 8.39
C GLY A 192 -3.45 -4.01 8.24
N SER A 193 -3.70 -4.83 9.26
CA SER A 193 -3.48 -6.27 9.21
C SER A 193 -4.31 -6.97 8.14
N CYS A 194 -5.58 -6.63 8.02
CA CYS A 194 -6.45 -7.15 6.97
C CYS A 194 -5.95 -6.76 5.56
N ILE A 195 -5.54 -5.50 5.36
CA ILE A 195 -4.95 -5.03 4.09
C ILE A 195 -3.69 -5.82 3.76
N GLY A 196 -2.79 -5.96 4.74
CA GLY A 196 -1.53 -6.69 4.59
C GLY A 196 -1.75 -8.16 4.20
N ARG A 197 -2.69 -8.84 4.87
CA ARG A 197 -3.06 -10.23 4.60
C ARG A 197 -3.67 -10.41 3.21
N ALA A 198 -4.65 -9.58 2.84
CA ALA A 198 -5.24 -9.61 1.50
C ALA A 198 -4.18 -9.34 0.43
N ALA A 199 -3.31 -8.34 0.64
CA ALA A 199 -2.22 -8.04 -0.27
C ALA A 199 -1.21 -9.18 -0.38
N TYR A 200 -0.93 -9.94 0.69
CA TYR A 200 -0.03 -11.10 0.62
C TYR A 200 -0.60 -12.19 -0.30
N LEU A 201 -1.85 -12.60 -0.04
CA LEU A 201 -2.50 -13.71 -0.72
C LEU A 201 -2.65 -13.44 -2.21
N LEU A 202 -3.09 -12.23 -2.57
CA LEU A 202 -3.21 -11.82 -3.97
C LEU A 202 -1.85 -11.71 -4.66
N ASP A 203 -0.80 -11.23 -3.97
CA ASP A 203 0.57 -11.19 -4.54
C ASP A 203 1.07 -12.60 -4.85
N LYS A 204 0.85 -13.57 -3.94
CA LYS A 204 1.22 -14.97 -4.13
C LYS A 204 0.41 -15.67 -5.22
N ALA A 205 -0.85 -15.28 -5.41
CA ALA A 205 -1.67 -15.78 -6.52
C ALA A 205 -1.20 -15.23 -7.87
N GLU A 206 -0.83 -13.94 -7.95
CA GLU A 206 -0.27 -13.35 -9.17
C GLU A 206 1.10 -13.95 -9.52
N SER A 207 1.94 -14.23 -8.52
CA SER A 207 3.26 -14.84 -8.73
C SER A 207 3.23 -16.35 -8.90
N PHE A 208 2.06 -17.00 -8.83
CA PHE A 208 1.89 -18.45 -8.83
C PHE A 208 2.66 -19.16 -9.95
N SER A 209 2.45 -18.78 -11.21
CA SER A 209 3.13 -19.42 -12.35
C SER A 209 4.65 -19.30 -12.25
N ARG A 210 5.15 -18.10 -11.95
CA ARG A 210 6.60 -17.85 -11.82
C ARG A 210 7.22 -18.60 -10.65
N ASP A 211 6.49 -18.73 -9.55
CA ASP A 211 6.99 -19.42 -8.36
C ASP A 211 6.96 -20.94 -8.56
N LYS A 212 5.99 -21.47 -9.32
CA LYS A 212 5.93 -22.88 -9.75
C LYS A 212 7.11 -23.24 -10.65
N ASP A 213 7.37 -22.45 -11.69
CA ASP A 213 8.45 -22.69 -12.65
C ASP A 213 9.85 -22.67 -11.97
N LYS A 214 9.95 -21.93 -10.87
CA LYS A 214 11.22 -21.73 -10.13
C LYS A 214 11.32 -22.56 -8.84
N GLY A 215 10.35 -23.41 -8.53
CA GLY A 215 10.33 -24.22 -7.32
C GLY A 215 10.36 -23.42 -6.01
N ARG A 216 9.77 -22.21 -5.99
CA ARG A 216 9.77 -21.35 -4.81
C ARG A 216 8.60 -21.63 -3.88
N TYR A 217 8.76 -21.25 -2.63
CA TYR A 217 7.67 -21.27 -1.66
C TYR A 217 6.50 -20.37 -2.11
N ASN A 218 5.37 -21.03 -2.34
CA ASN A 218 4.07 -20.41 -2.55
C ASN A 218 3.04 -21.18 -1.74
N VAL A 219 2.31 -20.49 -0.87
CA VAL A 219 1.32 -21.10 0.02
C VAL A 219 0.27 -21.93 -0.74
N PHE A 220 -0.09 -21.54 -1.96
CA PHE A 220 -1.04 -22.30 -2.78
C PHE A 220 -0.44 -23.61 -3.32
N LEU A 221 0.84 -23.60 -3.72
CA LEU A 221 1.54 -24.81 -4.20
C LEU A 221 1.74 -25.81 -3.07
N VAL A 222 2.12 -25.35 -1.88
CA VAL A 222 2.32 -26.22 -0.71
C VAL A 222 0.99 -26.86 -0.25
N ASN A 223 -0.14 -26.20 -0.52
CA ASN A 223 -1.48 -26.73 -0.28
C ASN A 223 -2.02 -27.61 -1.43
N GLY A 224 -1.18 -28.00 -2.39
CA GLY A 224 -1.54 -28.95 -3.45
C GLY A 224 -2.37 -28.34 -4.59
N ILE A 225 -2.51 -27.02 -4.65
CA ILE A 225 -3.21 -26.34 -5.74
C ILE A 225 -2.26 -26.20 -6.93
N ASN A 226 -2.50 -27.00 -7.97
CA ASN A 226 -1.65 -27.03 -9.16
C ASN A 226 -2.13 -26.14 -10.30
N ASP A 227 -3.41 -25.75 -10.27
CA ASP A 227 -4.03 -24.86 -11.25
C ASP A 227 -3.98 -23.39 -10.80
N ARG A 228 -3.66 -22.52 -11.76
CA ARG A 228 -3.55 -21.08 -11.55
C ARG A 228 -4.90 -20.44 -11.26
N ASN A 229 -5.96 -20.90 -11.93
CA ASN A 229 -7.29 -20.31 -11.74
C ASN A 229 -7.84 -20.66 -10.35
N ALA A 230 -7.72 -21.92 -9.93
CA ALA A 230 -8.06 -22.36 -8.58
C ALA A 230 -7.28 -21.58 -7.49
N ALA A 231 -5.97 -21.34 -7.69
CA ALA A 231 -5.17 -20.55 -6.76
C ALA A 231 -5.66 -19.10 -6.67
N ARG A 232 -6.00 -18.48 -7.81
CA ARG A 232 -6.54 -17.12 -7.86
C ARG A 232 -7.89 -17.02 -7.19
N GLU A 233 -8.75 -18.01 -7.39
CA GLU A 233 -10.09 -18.04 -6.81
C GLU A 233 -10.05 -18.22 -5.29
N ASN A 234 -9.19 -19.12 -4.81
CA ASN A 234 -8.97 -19.30 -3.37
C ASN A 234 -8.39 -18.02 -2.72
N ALA A 235 -7.38 -17.41 -3.36
CA ALA A 235 -6.83 -16.14 -2.91
C ALA A 235 -7.89 -15.03 -2.84
N ARG A 236 -8.79 -14.97 -3.83
CA ARG A 236 -9.92 -14.03 -3.84
C ARG A 236 -10.85 -14.28 -2.66
N ARG A 237 -11.31 -15.51 -2.43
CA ARG A 237 -12.22 -15.85 -1.31
C ARG A 237 -11.62 -15.43 0.04
N GLN A 238 -10.35 -15.73 0.25
CA GLN A 238 -9.67 -15.37 1.50
C GLN A 238 -9.41 -13.86 1.64
N ALA A 239 -9.06 -13.19 0.54
CA ALA A 239 -8.88 -11.74 0.53
C ALA A 239 -10.21 -11.02 0.77
N LEU A 240 -11.32 -11.51 0.20
CA LEU A 240 -12.67 -10.99 0.46
C LEU A 240 -13.07 -11.15 1.92
N ALA A 241 -12.78 -12.30 2.54
CA ALA A 241 -13.01 -12.48 3.97
C ALA A 241 -12.24 -11.44 4.81
N ALA A 242 -10.95 -11.22 4.52
CA ALA A 242 -10.15 -10.20 5.20
C ALA A 242 -10.68 -8.78 4.97
N VAL A 243 -11.16 -8.46 3.76
CA VAL A 243 -11.76 -7.15 3.47
C VAL A 243 -13.10 -6.96 4.17
N ASN A 244 -13.94 -8.00 4.27
CA ASN A 244 -15.20 -7.90 5.02
C ASN A 244 -14.95 -7.62 6.51
N ASP A 245 -13.94 -8.25 7.10
CA ASP A 245 -13.51 -7.97 8.47
C ASP A 245 -12.97 -6.54 8.62
N LEU A 246 -12.24 -6.05 7.62
CA LEU A 246 -11.78 -4.66 7.55
C LEU A 246 -12.94 -3.67 7.49
N VAL A 247 -13.97 -3.90 6.67
CA VAL A 247 -15.12 -3.00 6.53
C VAL A 247 -15.86 -2.88 7.86
N ARG A 248 -15.99 -3.98 8.61
CA ARG A 248 -16.55 -3.97 9.97
C ARG A 248 -15.73 -3.09 10.91
N ALA A 249 -14.41 -3.24 10.91
CA ALA A 249 -13.52 -2.43 11.74
C ALA A 249 -13.49 -0.95 11.34
N TYR A 250 -13.56 -0.67 10.04
CA TYR A 250 -13.63 0.68 9.50
C TYR A 250 -14.93 1.39 9.90
N GLY A 251 -16.07 0.69 9.92
CA GLY A 251 -17.34 1.25 10.39
C GLY A 251 -17.34 1.71 11.85
N MET A 252 -16.40 1.23 12.66
CA MET A 252 -16.21 1.62 14.06
C MET A 252 -15.26 2.81 14.25
N LEU A 253 -14.61 3.30 13.18
CA LEU A 253 -13.72 4.44 13.26
C LEU A 253 -14.51 5.76 13.27
N ASP A 254 -14.12 6.67 14.15
CA ASP A 254 -14.61 8.04 14.14
C ASP A 254 -13.89 8.88 13.07
N VAL A 255 -14.39 8.79 11.84
CA VAL A 255 -13.88 9.54 10.70
C VAL A 255 -14.53 10.93 10.66
N LYS A 256 -13.74 11.97 10.92
CA LYS A 256 -14.25 13.35 11.03
C LYS A 256 -14.44 14.05 9.67
N LEU A 257 -13.65 13.70 8.65
CA LEU A 257 -13.68 14.33 7.32
C LEU A 257 -13.55 13.31 6.18
N ASN A 258 -13.91 13.71 4.95
CA ASN A 258 -13.73 12.93 3.71
C ASN A 258 -14.29 11.50 3.75
N ARG A 259 -15.38 11.28 4.48
CA ARG A 259 -15.99 9.95 4.63
C ARG A 259 -16.39 9.34 3.29
N THR A 260 -16.98 10.12 2.38
CA THR A 260 -17.38 9.63 1.04
C THR A 260 -16.19 9.13 0.22
N LEU A 261 -15.08 9.87 0.23
CA LEU A 261 -13.84 9.46 -0.44
C LEU A 261 -13.23 8.20 0.20
N LEU A 262 -13.21 8.12 1.53
CA LEU A 262 -12.68 6.96 2.24
C LEU A 262 -13.56 5.71 2.07
N ASP A 263 -14.88 5.86 2.09
CA ASP A 263 -15.85 4.81 1.82
C ASP A 263 -15.64 4.26 0.41
N ASN A 264 -15.46 5.14 -0.59
CA ASN A 264 -15.16 4.73 -1.95
C ASN A 264 -13.84 3.94 -2.05
N ILE A 265 -12.77 4.38 -1.39
CA ILE A 265 -11.48 3.66 -1.47
C ILE A 265 -11.53 2.33 -0.71
N MET A 266 -12.04 2.34 0.52
CA MET A 266 -11.98 1.21 1.46
C MET A 266 -13.03 0.13 1.17
N ILE A 267 -14.22 0.52 0.70
CA ILE A 267 -15.31 -0.43 0.43
C ILE A 267 -15.27 -0.84 -1.04
N LEU A 268 -15.39 0.12 -1.96
CA LEU A 268 -15.53 -0.15 -3.39
C LEU A 268 -14.17 -0.44 -4.05
N GLY A 269 -13.17 0.39 -3.76
CA GLY A 269 -11.83 0.28 -4.35
C GLY A 269 -11.11 -1.02 -3.97
N LEU A 270 -11.14 -1.40 -2.68
CA LEU A 270 -10.56 -2.68 -2.22
C LEU A 270 -11.31 -3.88 -2.79
N ARG A 271 -12.64 -3.83 -2.85
CA ARG A 271 -13.45 -4.90 -3.45
C ARG A 271 -13.11 -5.06 -4.93
N HIS A 272 -13.12 -3.97 -5.69
CA HIS A 272 -12.75 -3.94 -7.11
C HIS A 272 -11.33 -4.47 -7.37
N ALA A 273 -10.39 -4.21 -6.46
CA ALA A 273 -9.02 -4.71 -6.58
C ALA A 273 -8.90 -6.25 -6.39
N ILE A 274 -9.83 -6.88 -5.67
CA ILE A 274 -9.86 -8.33 -5.44
C ILE A 274 -10.71 -9.03 -6.50
N GLU A 275 -11.92 -8.51 -6.66
CA GLU A 275 -12.94 -8.95 -7.57
C GLU A 275 -13.34 -7.74 -8.41
N PRO A 276 -12.89 -7.66 -9.67
CA PRO A 276 -13.30 -6.56 -10.52
C PRO A 276 -14.83 -6.59 -10.60
N LEU A 277 -15.46 -5.55 -10.06
CA LEU A 277 -16.92 -5.37 -10.10
C LEU A 277 -17.43 -5.34 -11.55
N ASP A 278 -16.54 -4.95 -12.46
CA ASP A 278 -16.69 -4.89 -13.90
C ASP A 278 -15.98 -6.09 -14.56
N ALA A 279 -16.54 -7.30 -14.43
CA ALA A 279 -16.05 -8.43 -15.23
C ALA A 279 -16.43 -8.30 -16.72
N GLU A 280 -17.44 -7.47 -17.03
CA GLU A 280 -17.96 -7.22 -18.39
C GLU A 280 -17.64 -5.80 -18.92
N SER A 281 -17.34 -4.83 -18.06
CA SER A 281 -16.98 -3.46 -18.45
C SER A 281 -15.47 -3.37 -18.71
N GLN A 282 -15.10 -3.15 -19.98
CA GLN A 282 -13.74 -2.87 -20.42
C GLN A 282 -13.02 -1.85 -19.50
N PRO A 283 -11.68 -1.87 -19.38
CA PRO A 283 -10.95 -0.82 -18.68
C PRO A 283 -11.23 0.52 -19.39
N VAL A 284 -12.18 1.30 -18.87
CA VAL A 284 -12.51 2.60 -19.42
C VAL A 284 -11.28 3.48 -19.28
N GLN A 285 -10.62 3.75 -20.40
CA GLN A 285 -9.58 4.77 -20.49
C GLN A 285 -10.29 6.12 -20.42
N TRP A 286 -10.34 6.68 -19.21
CA TRP A 286 -10.88 8.02 -19.01
C TRP A 286 -9.92 9.04 -19.63
N GLU A 287 -10.26 9.54 -20.81
CA GLU A 287 -9.74 10.80 -21.33
C GLU A 287 -10.46 11.92 -20.57
N LEU A 288 -9.90 12.31 -19.43
CA LEU A 288 -10.25 13.59 -18.82
C LEU A 288 -9.37 14.68 -19.45
N PRO A 289 -9.93 15.84 -19.82
CA PRO A 289 -9.26 16.91 -20.57
C PRO A 289 -8.03 17.50 -19.87
#